data_AF-A0A6J1X7H6-F1
#
_entry.id   AF-A0A6J1X7H6-F1
#
_cell.length_a   1.000
_cell.length_b   1.000
_cell.length_c   1.000
_cell.angle_alpha   90.00
_cell.angle_beta   90.00
_cell.angle_gamma   90.00
#
_symmetry.space_group_name_H-M   'P 1'
#
loop_
_entity.id
_entity.type
_entity.pdbx_description
1 polymer ?
#
loop_
_entity_poly.entity_id
_entity_poly.type
_entity_poly.pdbx_seq_one_letter_code
_entity_poly.pdbx_strand_id
1 'polypeptide(L)'
;MSTKKSQAPISPWIKRIIEETEKEGSEEWPIVLLKGESRHAVWVVSAWLGVDMKGIPGQACRLLERFLCARTRQLVTESTSTEELKRIQRSINEQIIFFLACCILLASKMNTSTSNFNSHTIQRYMQLHGLEISVDKINAMEHDVFSSLGYQISLFSSVEAAELISLEVGLSSKMIEHVGTLTNLAEYRRDELVRLVKKSSTLFPLLKKPENASLRTLHISAGTVATGIFYHLHGEPVSSSTFIKRLKHLTRLSSTFLRFMADAIAQVITKSIDDDDSEEPVTKKKKKSSKV
;
A
#
# COMPACT_ATOMS: atom_id res chain seq x y z
N MET A 1 5.03 41.66 24.17
CA MET A 1 5.60 41.41 22.82
C MET A 1 5.42 39.94 22.51
N SER A 2 4.48 39.60 21.62
CA SER A 2 4.21 38.22 21.21
C SER A 2 5.21 37.83 20.12
N THR A 3 6.19 36.99 20.47
CA THR A 3 7.11 36.41 19.50
C THR A 3 6.34 35.43 18.63
N LYS A 4 5.99 35.87 17.41
CA LYS A 4 5.61 34.95 16.33
C LYS A 4 6.79 34.00 16.13
N LYS A 5 6.73 32.81 16.76
CA LYS A 5 7.61 31.69 16.42
C LYS A 5 7.35 31.39 14.95
N SER A 6 8.26 31.86 14.09
CA SER A 6 8.34 31.48 12.70
C SER A 6 8.41 29.95 12.65
N GLN A 7 7.29 29.30 12.33
CA GLN A 7 7.30 27.87 12.02
C GLN A 7 8.19 27.69 10.81
N ALA A 8 9.13 26.75 10.88
CA ALA A 8 10.03 26.46 9.77
C ALA A 8 9.20 26.15 8.51
N PRO A 9 9.59 26.67 7.34
CA PRO A 9 8.84 26.41 6.11
C PRO A 9 8.82 24.91 5.81
N ILE A 10 7.64 24.39 5.44
CA ILE A 10 7.45 22.99 5.05
C ILE A 10 8.30 22.70 3.79
N SER A 11 9.12 21.65 3.86
CA SER A 11 10.00 21.22 2.76
C SER A 11 9.22 21.00 1.45
N PRO A 12 9.79 21.38 0.28
CA PRO A 12 9.08 21.31 -1.01
C PRO A 12 8.53 19.92 -1.36
N TRP A 13 9.23 18.84 -0.99
CA TRP A 13 8.80 17.48 -1.28
C TRP A 13 7.62 17.03 -0.38
N ILE A 14 7.52 17.53 0.86
CA ILE A 14 6.35 17.27 1.73
C ILE A 14 5.10 17.88 1.11
N LYS A 15 5.23 19.09 0.53
CA LYS A 15 4.12 19.71 -0.20
C LYS A 15 3.68 18.82 -1.37
N ARG A 16 4.62 18.24 -2.13
CA ARG A 16 4.30 17.30 -3.21
C ARG A 16 3.56 16.06 -2.71
N ILE A 17 3.99 15.44 -1.60
CA ILE A 17 3.27 14.29 -1.02
C ILE A 17 1.85 14.65 -0.60
N ILE A 18 1.65 15.83 -0.01
CA ILE A 18 0.31 16.32 0.35
C ILE A 18 -0.54 16.55 -0.90
N GLU A 19 0.01 17.22 -1.92
CA GLU A 19 -0.66 17.48 -3.19
C GLU A 19 -1.03 16.17 -3.91
N GLU A 20 -0.15 15.18 -3.93
CA GLU A 20 -0.44 13.85 -4.46
C GLU A 20 -1.54 13.15 -3.66
N THR A 21 -1.49 13.22 -2.33
CA THR A 21 -2.52 12.65 -1.46
C THR A 21 -3.89 13.33 -1.68
N GLU A 22 -3.91 14.63 -1.91
CA GLU A 22 -5.13 15.38 -2.23
C GLU A 22 -5.67 14.97 -3.61
N LYS A 23 -4.80 14.83 -4.62
CA LYS A 23 -5.14 14.32 -5.97
C LYS A 23 -5.67 12.88 -5.93
N GLU A 24 -5.03 11.99 -5.18
CA GLU A 24 -5.52 10.63 -4.90
C GLU A 24 -6.93 10.63 -4.29
N GLY A 25 -7.34 11.73 -3.66
CA GLY A 25 -8.66 11.89 -3.07
C GLY A 25 -9.74 12.50 -3.93
N SER A 26 -9.37 13.29 -4.93
CA SER A 26 -10.30 13.79 -5.95
C SER A 26 -10.67 12.71 -6.96
N GLU A 27 -9.90 11.62 -6.98
CA GLU A 27 -10.19 10.42 -7.74
C GLU A 27 -11.39 9.67 -7.10
N GLU A 28 -12.60 9.86 -7.64
CA GLU A 28 -13.80 9.03 -7.33
C GLU A 28 -13.64 7.58 -7.84
N TRP A 29 -12.85 6.76 -7.13
CA TRP A 29 -12.66 5.36 -7.49
C TRP A 29 -12.89 4.44 -6.30
N PRO A 30 -13.84 3.49 -6.36
CA PRO A 30 -13.81 2.37 -5.45
C PRO A 30 -12.60 1.53 -5.86
N ILE A 31 -11.48 1.75 -5.18
CA ILE A 31 -10.29 0.91 -5.28
C ILE A 31 -10.72 -0.48 -4.79
N VAL A 32 -10.69 -1.47 -5.69
CA VAL A 32 -10.81 -2.87 -5.31
C VAL A 32 -9.58 -3.17 -4.47
N LEU A 33 -9.74 -3.30 -3.17
CA LEU A 33 -8.62 -3.58 -2.28
C LEU A 33 -8.28 -5.06 -2.37
N LEU A 34 -7.05 -5.38 -2.79
CA LEU A 34 -6.54 -6.75 -2.72
C LEU A 34 -6.56 -7.20 -1.25
N LYS A 35 -7.03 -8.41 -1.00
CA LYS A 35 -7.19 -8.98 0.34
C LYS A 35 -6.21 -10.11 0.56
N GLY A 36 -5.69 -10.26 1.79
CA GLY A 36 -4.99 -11.44 2.28
C GLY A 36 -4.08 -12.11 1.25
N GLU A 37 -4.50 -13.28 0.76
CA GLU A 37 -3.79 -14.14 -0.20
C GLU A 37 -3.34 -13.41 -1.47
N SER A 38 -4.17 -12.51 -2.04
CA SER A 38 -3.78 -11.77 -3.25
C SER A 38 -2.68 -10.76 -2.97
N ARG A 39 -2.67 -10.13 -1.78
CA ARG A 39 -1.55 -9.27 -1.36
C ARG A 39 -0.31 -10.13 -1.09
N HIS A 40 -0.48 -11.27 -0.43
CA HIS A 40 0.59 -12.23 -0.18
C HIS A 40 1.27 -12.68 -1.48
N ALA A 41 0.50 -12.99 -2.52
CA ALA A 41 1.04 -13.32 -3.84
C ALA A 41 1.93 -12.21 -4.42
N VAL A 42 1.55 -10.92 -4.27
CA VAL A 42 2.38 -9.79 -4.72
C VAL A 42 3.71 -9.76 -3.96
N TRP A 43 3.69 -9.96 -2.64
CA TRP A 43 4.90 -10.02 -1.82
C TRP A 43 5.81 -11.19 -2.20
N VAL A 44 5.24 -12.39 -2.36
CA VAL A 44 5.99 -13.60 -2.76
C VAL A 44 6.65 -13.42 -4.12
N VAL A 45 5.91 -12.95 -5.12
CA VAL A 45 6.46 -12.72 -6.46
C VAL A 45 7.51 -11.61 -6.43
N SER A 46 7.31 -10.55 -5.65
CA SER A 46 8.33 -9.50 -5.46
C SER A 46 9.61 -10.05 -4.85
N ALA A 47 9.50 -10.96 -3.87
CA ALA A 47 10.64 -11.61 -3.23
C ALA A 47 11.39 -12.53 -4.20
N TRP A 48 10.67 -13.33 -4.99
CA TRP A 48 11.28 -14.17 -6.03
C TRP A 48 11.99 -13.35 -7.12
N LEU A 49 11.51 -12.14 -7.37
CA LEU A 49 12.12 -11.18 -8.29
C LEU A 49 13.25 -10.35 -7.65
N GLY A 50 13.48 -10.49 -6.34
CA GLY A 50 14.51 -9.78 -5.59
C GLY A 50 14.24 -8.29 -5.37
N VAL A 51 12.95 -7.89 -5.37
CA VAL A 51 12.48 -6.50 -5.29
C VAL A 51 11.40 -6.31 -4.22
N ASP A 52 11.48 -7.04 -3.10
CA ASP A 52 10.52 -7.04 -1.99
C ASP A 52 10.69 -5.91 -0.96
N MET A 53 11.64 -5.01 -1.22
CA MET A 53 12.02 -3.91 -0.32
C MET A 53 11.54 -2.54 -0.84
N LYS A 54 11.77 -1.50 -0.03
CA LYS A 54 11.50 -0.08 -0.38
C LYS A 54 10.06 0.20 -0.83
N GLY A 55 9.10 -0.53 -0.28
CA GLY A 55 7.67 -0.34 -0.58
C GLY A 55 7.23 -0.77 -1.97
N ILE A 56 8.09 -1.43 -2.76
CA ILE A 56 7.77 -1.93 -4.10
C ILE A 56 6.53 -2.85 -4.08
N PRO A 57 6.40 -3.86 -3.19
CA PRO A 57 5.22 -4.73 -3.18
C PRO A 57 3.93 -3.95 -2.86
N GLY A 58 3.99 -3.01 -1.92
CA GLY A 58 2.85 -2.16 -1.56
C GLY A 58 2.39 -1.29 -2.72
N GLN A 59 3.33 -0.68 -3.45
CA GLN A 59 3.00 0.11 -4.64
C GLN A 59 2.51 -0.76 -5.80
N ALA A 60 3.10 -1.94 -6.02
CA ALA A 60 2.65 -2.90 -7.01
C ALA A 60 1.20 -3.36 -6.76
N CYS A 61 0.84 -3.61 -5.49
CA CYS A 61 -0.55 -3.85 -5.10
C CYS A 61 -1.44 -2.69 -5.54
N ARG A 62 -1.11 -1.44 -5.20
CA ARG A 62 -1.93 -0.27 -5.57
C ARG A 62 -2.06 -0.11 -7.09
N LEU A 63 -0.98 -0.35 -7.85
CA LEU A 63 -1.02 -0.32 -9.31
C LEU A 63 -1.97 -1.38 -9.86
N LEU A 64 -1.89 -2.62 -9.36
CA LEU A 64 -2.76 -3.71 -9.79
C LEU A 64 -4.23 -3.43 -9.45
N GLU A 65 -4.50 -2.93 -8.24
CA GLU A 65 -5.84 -2.54 -7.79
C GLU A 65 -6.47 -1.48 -8.71
N ARG A 66 -5.70 -0.43 -9.05
CA ARG A 66 -6.17 0.63 -9.94
C ARG A 66 -6.32 0.15 -11.37
N PHE A 67 -5.37 -0.66 -11.86
CA PHE A 67 -5.44 -1.25 -13.20
C PHE A 67 -6.68 -2.13 -13.38
N LEU A 68 -6.94 -3.05 -12.44
CA LEU A 68 -8.11 -3.92 -12.47
C LEU A 68 -9.42 -3.13 -12.36
N CYS A 69 -9.44 -2.05 -11.57
CA CYS A 69 -10.59 -1.15 -11.49
C CYS A 69 -10.84 -0.45 -12.84
N ALA A 70 -9.80 0.11 -13.47
CA ALA A 70 -9.89 0.78 -14.77
C ALA A 70 -10.37 -0.19 -15.86
N ARG A 71 -9.79 -1.39 -15.92
CA ARG A 71 -10.24 -2.46 -16.80
C ARG A 71 -11.69 -2.81 -16.55
N THR A 72 -12.08 -3.12 -15.32
CA THR A 72 -13.48 -3.48 -14.99
C THR A 72 -14.47 -2.40 -15.39
N ARG A 73 -14.13 -1.10 -15.25
CA ARG A 73 -14.99 0.01 -15.67
C ARG A 73 -15.17 0.09 -17.19
N GLN A 74 -14.08 -0.07 -17.94
CA GLN A 74 -14.16 -0.17 -19.41
C GLN A 74 -15.13 -1.30 -19.80
N LEU A 75 -15.00 -2.45 -19.17
CA LEU A 75 -15.86 -3.61 -19.45
C LEU A 75 -17.33 -3.38 -19.10
N VAL A 76 -17.63 -2.81 -17.93
CA VAL A 76 -19.02 -2.50 -17.55
C VAL A 76 -19.65 -1.48 -18.49
N THR A 77 -18.85 -0.57 -19.05
CA THR A 77 -19.34 0.46 -19.98
C THR A 77 -19.53 -0.08 -21.40
N GLU A 78 -18.70 -1.03 -21.83
CA GLU A 78 -18.66 -1.57 -23.20
C GLU A 78 -19.46 -2.87 -23.38
N SER A 79 -19.60 -3.69 -22.34
CA SER A 79 -20.20 -5.04 -22.44
C SER A 79 -21.69 -5.03 -22.12
N THR A 80 -22.50 -5.45 -23.10
CA THR A 80 -23.97 -5.52 -22.96
C THR A 80 -24.49 -6.86 -22.45
N SER A 81 -23.68 -7.93 -22.44
CA SER A 81 -24.14 -9.29 -22.11
C SER A 81 -23.37 -9.98 -20.96
N THR A 82 -24.09 -10.76 -20.15
CA THR A 82 -23.53 -11.52 -19.02
C THR A 82 -22.48 -12.55 -19.45
N GLU A 83 -22.61 -13.14 -20.64
CA GLU A 83 -21.65 -14.14 -21.13
C GLU A 83 -20.33 -13.51 -21.59
N GLU A 84 -20.38 -12.30 -22.14
CA GLU A 84 -19.20 -11.51 -22.48
C GLU A 84 -18.41 -11.14 -21.21
N LEU A 85 -19.10 -10.66 -20.17
CA LEU A 85 -18.51 -10.39 -18.86
C LEU A 85 -17.79 -11.62 -18.29
N LYS A 86 -18.39 -12.81 -18.36
CA LYS A 86 -17.76 -14.07 -17.89
C LYS A 86 -16.52 -14.46 -18.69
N ARG A 87 -16.48 -14.19 -20.00
CA ARG A 87 -15.29 -14.46 -20.84
C ARG A 87 -14.15 -13.53 -20.48
N ILE A 88 -14.46 -12.26 -20.28
CA ILE A 88 -13.44 -11.27 -19.91
C ILE A 88 -12.91 -11.54 -18.50
N GLN A 89 -13.78 -11.87 -17.54
CA GLN A 89 -13.34 -12.25 -16.19
C GLN A 89 -12.37 -13.45 -16.22
N ARG A 90 -12.65 -14.46 -17.07
CA ARG A 90 -11.73 -15.58 -17.28
C ARG A 90 -10.39 -15.11 -17.86
N SER A 91 -10.42 -14.26 -18.87
CA SER A 91 -9.20 -13.71 -19.47
C SER A 91 -8.34 -12.89 -18.49
N ILE A 92 -8.98 -12.13 -17.58
CA ILE A 92 -8.27 -11.41 -16.50
C ILE A 92 -7.63 -12.40 -15.54
N ASN A 93 -8.36 -13.42 -15.10
CA ASN A 93 -7.86 -14.42 -14.17
C ASN A 93 -6.67 -15.21 -14.74
N GLU A 94 -6.74 -15.58 -16.03
CA GLU A 94 -5.66 -16.28 -16.73
C GLU A 94 -4.37 -15.44 -16.84
N GLN A 95 -4.50 -14.11 -16.83
CA GLN A 95 -3.37 -13.18 -17.00
C GLN A 95 -2.95 -12.49 -15.69
N ILE A 96 -3.55 -12.83 -14.55
CA ILE A 96 -3.35 -12.08 -13.30
C ILE A 96 -1.88 -12.05 -12.84
N ILE A 97 -1.17 -13.17 -12.98
CA ILE A 97 0.26 -13.27 -12.64
C ILE A 97 1.10 -12.38 -13.56
N PHE A 98 0.72 -12.29 -14.84
CA PHE A 98 1.40 -11.43 -15.80
C PHE A 98 1.15 -9.95 -15.50
N PHE A 99 -0.08 -9.56 -15.18
CA PHE A 99 -0.40 -8.19 -14.75
C PHE A 99 0.35 -7.80 -13.48
N LEU A 100 0.38 -8.70 -12.50
CA LEU A 100 1.09 -8.54 -11.24
C LEU A 100 2.59 -8.30 -11.48
N ALA A 101 3.23 -9.12 -12.30
CA ALA A 101 4.64 -8.99 -12.62
C ALA A 101 4.96 -7.66 -13.33
N CYS A 102 4.08 -7.19 -14.23
CA CYS A 102 4.23 -5.89 -14.87
C CYS A 102 4.02 -4.72 -13.90
N CYS A 103 3.11 -4.86 -12.92
CA CYS A 103 2.95 -3.87 -11.84
C CYS A 103 4.19 -3.81 -10.94
N ILE A 104 4.83 -4.95 -10.63
CA ILE A 104 6.09 -5.00 -9.89
C ILE A 104 7.22 -4.35 -10.69
N LEU A 105 7.32 -4.62 -11.99
CA LEU A 105 8.27 -3.97 -12.89
C LEU A 105 8.14 -2.45 -12.86
N LEU A 106 6.92 -1.95 -13.04
CA LEU A 106 6.65 -0.53 -13.02
C LEU A 106 6.95 0.09 -11.64
N ALA A 107 6.51 -0.54 -10.54
CA ALA A 107 6.82 -0.09 -9.18
C ALA A 107 8.33 -0.08 -8.90
N SER A 108 9.07 -1.08 -9.39
CA SER A 108 10.51 -1.17 -9.19
C SER A 108 11.26 -0.03 -9.89
N LYS A 109 10.87 0.30 -11.13
CA LYS A 109 11.43 1.43 -11.88
C LYS A 109 11.18 2.78 -11.21
N MET A 110 10.06 2.92 -10.50
CA MET A 110 9.71 4.16 -9.80
C MET A 110 10.47 4.33 -8.47
N ASN A 111 10.68 3.25 -7.70
CA ASN A 111 11.29 3.31 -6.36
C ASN A 111 12.82 3.12 -6.35
N THR A 112 13.43 2.72 -7.47
CA THR A 112 14.86 2.43 -7.50
C THR A 112 15.53 3.00 -8.75
N SER A 113 16.42 3.97 -8.55
CA SER A 113 17.33 4.44 -9.62
C SER A 113 18.43 3.44 -9.95
N THR A 114 18.59 2.39 -9.13
CA THR A 114 19.73 1.47 -9.15
C THR A 114 19.38 0.02 -9.47
N SER A 115 18.10 -0.33 -9.66
CA SER A 115 17.78 -1.72 -9.99
C SER A 115 17.97 -1.97 -11.48
N ASN A 116 18.75 -2.99 -11.82
CA ASN A 116 18.80 -3.57 -13.17
C ASN A 116 17.50 -4.34 -13.50
N PHE A 117 16.41 -4.04 -12.80
CA PHE A 117 15.15 -4.74 -12.92
C PHE A 117 14.42 -4.28 -14.19
N ASN A 118 14.33 -5.17 -15.17
CA ASN A 118 13.81 -4.86 -16.47
C ASN A 118 12.95 -6.01 -17.02
N SER A 119 12.41 -5.82 -18.22
CA SER A 119 11.51 -6.77 -18.87
C SER A 119 12.16 -8.14 -19.14
N HIS A 120 13.48 -8.23 -19.28
CA HIS A 120 14.17 -9.52 -19.40
C HIS A 120 14.14 -10.31 -18.08
N THR A 121 14.20 -9.63 -16.93
CA THR A 121 14.06 -10.29 -15.63
C THR A 121 12.68 -10.91 -15.48
N ILE A 122 11.64 -10.17 -15.87
CA ILE A 122 10.26 -10.69 -15.90
C ILE A 122 10.13 -11.87 -16.88
N GLN A 123 10.67 -11.74 -18.09
CA GLN A 123 10.65 -12.81 -19.08
C GLN A 123 11.27 -14.10 -18.53
N ARG A 124 12.47 -14.00 -17.95
CA ARG A 124 13.17 -15.14 -17.37
C ARG A 124 12.37 -15.78 -16.24
N TYR A 125 11.77 -14.97 -15.37
CA TYR A 125 10.91 -15.46 -14.29
C TYR A 125 9.68 -16.21 -14.84
N MET A 126 9.01 -15.66 -15.86
CA MET A 126 7.86 -16.29 -16.52
C MET A 126 8.24 -17.62 -17.18
N GLN A 127 9.37 -17.67 -17.87
CA GLN A 127 9.89 -18.89 -18.50
C GLN A 127 10.17 -20.00 -17.47
N LEU A 128 10.74 -19.66 -16.31
CA LEU A 128 10.96 -20.61 -15.22
C LEU A 128 9.66 -21.21 -14.66
N HIS A 129 8.53 -20.52 -14.85
CA HIS A 129 7.20 -20.96 -14.46
C HIS A 129 6.38 -21.51 -15.64
N GLY A 130 7.04 -21.83 -16.76
CA GLY A 130 6.39 -22.43 -17.93
C GLY A 130 5.57 -21.46 -18.79
N LEU A 131 5.77 -20.15 -18.62
CA LEU A 131 5.08 -19.11 -19.39
C LEU A 131 6.02 -18.48 -20.41
N GLU A 132 5.77 -18.75 -21.69
CA GLU A 132 6.51 -18.15 -22.80
C GLU A 132 5.94 -16.77 -23.14
N ILE A 133 6.57 -15.73 -22.59
CA ILE A 133 6.18 -14.33 -22.82
C ILE A 133 7.37 -13.57 -23.43
N SER A 134 7.13 -12.87 -24.54
CA SER A 134 8.14 -12.02 -25.17
C SER A 134 8.36 -10.72 -24.39
N VAL A 135 9.57 -10.15 -24.52
CA VAL A 135 9.88 -8.84 -23.96
C VAL A 135 8.96 -7.75 -24.51
N ASP A 136 8.61 -7.81 -25.79
CA ASP A 136 7.68 -6.86 -26.40
C ASP A 136 6.29 -6.93 -25.77
N LYS A 137 5.81 -8.13 -25.46
CA LYS A 137 4.53 -8.32 -24.76
C LYS A 137 4.59 -7.78 -23.32
N ILE A 138 5.72 -7.95 -22.63
CA ILE A 138 5.94 -7.38 -21.29
C ILE A 138 5.92 -5.85 -21.35
N ASN A 139 6.66 -5.25 -22.29
CA ASN A 139 6.70 -3.80 -22.47
C ASN A 139 5.33 -3.23 -22.84
N ALA A 140 4.59 -3.90 -23.72
CA ALA A 140 3.25 -3.50 -24.11
C ALA A 140 2.29 -3.55 -22.91
N MET A 141 2.36 -4.59 -22.09
CA MET A 141 1.54 -4.71 -20.88
C MET A 141 1.93 -3.69 -19.80
N GLU A 142 3.22 -3.45 -19.59
CA GLU A 142 3.69 -2.39 -18.69
C GLU A 142 3.17 -1.01 -19.13
N HIS A 143 3.28 -0.70 -20.41
CA HIS A 143 2.75 0.53 -20.98
C HIS A 143 1.22 0.61 -20.79
N ASP A 144 0.51 -0.48 -21.06
CA ASP A 144 -0.94 -0.57 -20.91
C ASP A 144 -1.40 -0.36 -19.45
N VAL A 145 -0.67 -0.92 -18.48
CA VAL A 145 -0.88 -0.61 -17.06
C VAL A 145 -0.69 0.88 -16.80
N PHE A 146 0.40 1.48 -17.29
CA PHE A 146 0.70 2.89 -17.03
C PHE A 146 -0.33 3.83 -17.70
N SER A 147 -0.70 3.56 -18.95
CA SER A 147 -1.68 4.35 -19.70
C SER A 147 -3.10 4.21 -19.15
N SER A 148 -3.48 3.03 -18.67
CA SER A 148 -4.79 2.80 -18.03
C SER A 148 -4.97 3.63 -16.75
N LEU A 149 -3.87 4.08 -16.15
CA LEU A 149 -3.85 4.97 -14.98
C LEU A 149 -3.71 6.46 -15.38
N GLY A 150 -3.88 6.79 -16.66
CA GLY A 150 -3.73 8.16 -17.16
C GLY A 150 -2.32 8.72 -16.97
N TYR A 151 -1.31 7.85 -16.90
CA TYR A 151 0.07 8.19 -16.57
C TYR A 151 0.24 8.84 -15.18
N GLN A 152 -0.71 8.62 -14.27
CA GLN A 152 -0.68 9.15 -12.90
C GLN A 152 -0.30 8.05 -11.92
N ILE A 153 0.97 8.01 -11.52
CA ILE A 153 1.48 7.14 -10.45
C ILE A 153 2.10 8.04 -9.37
N SER A 154 1.86 7.73 -8.10
CA SER A 154 2.49 8.49 -7.01
C SER A 154 4.01 8.39 -7.12
N LEU A 155 4.68 9.53 -6.94
CA LEU A 155 6.13 9.61 -7.05
C LEU A 155 6.85 8.91 -5.90
N PHE A 156 6.17 8.70 -4.78
CA PHE A 156 6.75 8.12 -3.58
C PHE A 156 5.96 6.89 -3.14
N SER A 157 6.66 5.80 -2.83
CA SER A 157 6.00 4.73 -2.07
C SER A 157 5.70 5.21 -0.64
N SER A 158 4.80 4.50 0.05
CA SER A 158 4.51 4.77 1.46
C SER A 158 5.76 4.64 2.35
N VAL A 159 6.66 3.71 2.01
CA VAL A 159 7.92 3.49 2.73
C VAL A 159 8.83 4.70 2.57
N GLU A 160 9.11 5.12 1.34
CA GLU A 160 9.94 6.30 1.08
C GLU A 160 9.36 7.57 1.71
N ALA A 161 8.04 7.76 1.59
CA ALA A 161 7.35 8.88 2.23
C ALA A 161 7.49 8.84 3.76
N ALA A 162 7.42 7.66 4.39
CA ALA A 162 7.57 7.51 5.84
C ALA A 162 9.00 7.79 6.31
N GLU A 163 10.00 7.32 5.57
CA GLU A 163 11.41 7.55 5.86
C GLU A 163 11.77 9.04 5.74
N LEU A 164 11.32 9.69 4.66
CA LEU A 164 11.51 11.13 4.46
C LEU A 164 10.80 11.95 5.55
N ILE A 165 9.55 11.59 5.92
CA ILE A 165 8.82 12.26 7.01
C ILE A 165 9.54 12.07 8.34
N SER A 166 10.06 10.86 8.61
CA SER A 166 10.83 10.56 9.82
C SER A 166 12.08 11.43 9.94
N LEU A 167 12.82 11.59 8.83
CA LEU A 167 13.97 12.47 8.74
C LEU A 167 13.59 13.93 9.07
N GLU A 168 12.51 14.43 8.48
CA GLU A 168 12.03 15.80 8.73
C GLU A 168 11.43 16.01 10.10
N VAL A 169 10.91 14.97 10.76
CA VAL A 169 10.51 15.06 12.17
C VAL A 169 11.74 15.16 13.07
N GLY A 170 12.90 14.65 12.62
CA GLY A 170 14.16 14.63 13.35
C GLY A 170 14.39 13.31 14.09
N LEU A 171 13.88 12.19 13.56
CA LEU A 171 14.14 10.86 14.10
C LEU A 171 15.57 10.41 13.74
N SER A 172 16.16 9.54 14.57
CA SER A 172 17.48 8.97 14.31
C SER A 172 17.43 8.00 13.12
N SER A 173 18.59 7.76 12.47
CA SER A 173 18.70 6.83 11.33
C SER A 173 18.16 5.43 11.65
N LYS A 174 18.48 4.91 12.83
CA LYS A 174 17.98 3.61 13.32
C LYS A 174 16.45 3.58 13.43
N MET A 175 15.84 4.68 13.86
CA MET A 175 14.38 4.80 13.94
C MET A 175 13.76 4.93 12.54
N ILE A 176 14.41 5.65 11.62
CA ILE A 176 13.98 5.77 10.23
C ILE A 176 13.90 4.39 9.56
N GLU A 177 14.94 3.56 9.69
CA GLU A 177 14.96 2.20 9.16
C GLU A 177 13.80 1.35 9.72
N HIS A 178 13.58 1.42 11.04
CA HIS A 178 12.47 0.71 11.69
C HIS A 178 11.10 1.19 11.20
N VAL A 179 10.92 2.51 11.00
CA VAL A 179 9.71 3.06 10.41
C VAL A 179 9.52 2.54 8.98
N GLY A 180 10.60 2.41 8.20
CA GLY A 180 10.55 1.81 6.87
C GLY A 180 10.01 0.37 6.90
N THR A 181 10.58 -0.49 7.75
CA THR A 181 10.11 -1.87 7.96
C THR A 181 8.65 -1.92 8.42
N LEU A 182 8.31 -1.10 9.43
CA LEU A 182 6.94 -1.01 9.95
C LEU A 182 5.96 -0.58 8.86
N THR A 183 6.37 0.33 7.99
CA THR A 183 5.54 0.80 6.88
C THR A 183 5.32 -0.28 5.83
N ASN A 184 6.35 -1.08 5.54
CA ASN A 184 6.19 -2.22 4.64
C ASN A 184 5.21 -3.26 5.20
N LEU A 185 5.28 -3.55 6.51
CA LEU A 185 4.32 -4.44 7.20
C LEU A 185 2.90 -3.85 7.23
N ALA A 186 2.77 -2.55 7.46
CA ALA A 186 1.48 -1.86 7.42
C ALA A 186 0.84 -1.91 6.01
N GLU A 187 1.65 -1.74 4.96
CA GLU A 187 1.19 -1.88 3.57
C GLU A 187 0.80 -3.33 3.24
N TYR A 188 1.52 -4.32 3.78
CA TYR A 188 1.15 -5.73 3.64
C TYR A 188 -0.26 -5.99 4.21
N ARG A 189 -0.56 -5.45 5.39
CA ARG A 189 -1.86 -5.59 6.09
C ARG A 189 -2.84 -4.45 5.82
N ARG A 190 -2.69 -3.71 4.72
CA ARG A 190 -3.49 -2.53 4.39
C ARG A 190 -5.00 -2.82 4.38
N ASP A 191 -5.43 -4.01 3.96
CA ASP A 191 -6.85 -4.37 3.93
C ASP A 191 -7.49 -4.45 5.32
N GLU A 192 -6.73 -4.91 6.30
CA GLU A 192 -7.13 -4.91 7.70
C GLU A 192 -7.17 -3.50 8.27
N LEU A 193 -6.15 -2.69 7.97
CA LEU A 193 -6.11 -1.29 8.40
C LEU A 193 -7.30 -0.49 7.85
N VAL A 194 -7.59 -0.62 6.55
CA VAL A 194 -8.77 0.02 5.94
C VAL A 194 -10.07 -0.44 6.62
N ARG A 195 -10.17 -1.72 7.00
CA ARG A 195 -11.33 -2.26 7.72
C ARG A 195 -11.49 -1.62 9.11
N LEU A 196 -10.41 -1.46 9.86
CA LEU A 196 -10.42 -0.79 11.17
C LEU A 196 -10.80 0.70 11.03
N VAL A 197 -10.17 1.39 10.09
CA VAL A 197 -10.43 2.81 9.79
C VAL A 197 -11.90 3.03 9.41
N LYS A 198 -12.48 2.15 8.58
CA LYS A 198 -13.90 2.19 8.22
C LYS A 198 -14.83 1.96 9.41
N LYS A 199 -14.51 0.99 10.29
CA LYS A 199 -15.28 0.75 11.54
C LYS A 199 -15.25 1.96 12.47
N SER A 200 -14.16 2.72 12.44
CA SER A 200 -13.97 3.94 13.25
C SER A 200 -14.39 5.23 12.55
N SER A 201 -15.07 5.15 11.40
CA SER A 201 -15.50 6.33 10.61
C SER A 201 -16.45 7.28 11.36
N THR A 202 -17.12 6.81 12.41
CA THR A 202 -17.92 7.65 13.32
C THR A 202 -17.07 8.64 14.11
N LEU A 203 -15.80 8.30 14.40
CA LEU A 203 -14.86 9.10 15.19
C LEU A 203 -14.14 10.17 14.37
N PHE A 204 -14.10 10.04 13.04
CA PHE A 204 -13.37 10.94 12.16
C PHE A 204 -14.26 11.40 11.00
N PRO A 205 -14.83 12.63 11.07
CA PRO A 205 -15.69 13.18 10.03
C PRO A 205 -15.08 13.16 8.63
N LEU A 206 -13.75 13.28 8.52
CA LEU A 206 -13.00 13.21 7.25
C LEU A 206 -13.17 11.86 6.54
N LEU A 207 -13.42 10.78 7.28
CA LEU A 207 -13.60 9.41 6.76
C LEU A 207 -15.06 9.07 6.43
N LYS A 208 -16.01 9.99 6.67
CA LYS A 208 -17.45 9.71 6.51
C LYS A 208 -17.90 9.62 5.05
N LYS A 209 -17.15 10.20 4.11
CA LYS A 209 -17.44 10.06 2.68
C LYS A 209 -16.80 8.76 2.15
N PRO A 210 -17.52 7.90 1.40
CA PRO A 210 -16.98 6.62 0.89
C PRO A 210 -15.70 6.78 0.06
N GLU A 211 -15.65 7.86 -0.71
CA GLU A 211 -14.53 8.40 -1.50
C GLU A 211 -13.31 8.84 -0.66
N ASN A 212 -13.49 9.13 0.64
CA ASN A 212 -12.42 9.47 1.58
C ASN A 212 -12.10 8.34 2.57
N ALA A 213 -12.75 7.18 2.45
CA ALA A 213 -12.54 6.04 3.34
C ALA A 213 -11.36 5.14 2.92
N SER A 214 -10.56 5.56 1.95
CA SER A 214 -9.32 4.89 1.56
C SER A 214 -8.14 5.44 2.37
N LEU A 215 -7.36 4.53 2.95
CA LEU A 215 -6.04 4.92 3.45
C LEU A 215 -5.18 5.33 2.26
N ARG A 216 -4.43 6.41 2.39
CA ARG A 216 -3.55 6.96 1.35
C ARG A 216 -2.10 6.85 1.80
N THR A 217 -1.16 7.07 0.89
CA THR A 217 0.29 7.06 1.18
C THR A 217 0.59 7.86 2.45
N LEU A 218 0.18 9.14 2.49
CA LEU A 218 0.41 10.01 3.65
C LEU A 218 -0.22 9.49 4.95
N HIS A 219 -1.40 8.87 4.90
CA HIS A 219 -2.06 8.34 6.10
C HIS A 219 -1.29 7.17 6.70
N ILE A 220 -0.82 6.24 5.86
CA ILE A 220 -0.02 5.10 6.32
C ILE A 220 1.35 5.59 6.80
N SER A 221 2.05 6.39 5.99
CA SER A 221 3.37 6.91 6.32
C SER A 221 3.37 7.73 7.62
N ALA A 222 2.41 8.65 7.79
CA ALA A 222 2.33 9.43 9.02
C ALA A 222 1.91 8.56 10.23
N GLY A 223 1.05 7.57 10.01
CA GLY A 223 0.63 6.61 11.03
C GLY A 223 1.80 5.78 11.55
N THR A 224 2.65 5.26 10.67
CA THR A 224 3.80 4.43 11.03
C THR A 224 4.88 5.24 11.75
N VAL A 225 5.14 6.48 11.30
CA VAL A 225 6.00 7.44 12.01
C VAL A 225 5.45 7.69 13.43
N ALA A 226 4.13 7.91 13.56
CA ALA A 226 3.49 8.10 14.85
C ALA A 226 3.59 6.85 15.75
N THR A 227 3.44 5.65 15.20
CA THR A 227 3.66 4.39 15.94
C THR A 227 5.09 4.34 16.50
N GLY A 228 6.10 4.62 15.68
CA GLY A 228 7.49 4.63 16.11
C GLY A 228 7.75 5.62 17.26
N ILE A 229 7.13 6.80 17.20
CA ILE A 229 7.22 7.83 18.26
C ILE A 229 6.48 7.43 19.53
N PHE A 230 5.24 6.94 19.44
CA PHE A 230 4.42 6.66 20.63
C PHE A 230 4.84 5.41 21.39
N TYR A 231 5.25 4.37 20.67
CA TYR A 231 5.62 3.09 21.25
C TYR A 231 7.13 2.96 21.49
N HIS A 232 7.89 4.04 21.29
CA HIS A 232 9.31 4.14 21.62
C HIS A 232 10.09 2.91 21.17
N LEU A 233 10.06 2.59 19.88
CA LEU A 233 10.69 1.37 19.32
C LEU A 233 12.21 1.25 19.60
N HIS A 234 12.84 2.23 20.29
CA HIS A 234 14.22 2.20 20.79
C HIS A 234 14.41 2.70 22.24
N GLY A 235 13.35 2.88 23.04
CA GLY A 235 13.49 3.24 24.46
C GLY A 235 14.10 4.62 24.76
N GLU A 236 14.28 5.48 23.75
CA GLU A 236 14.79 6.85 23.98
C GLU A 236 13.71 7.72 24.63
N PRO A 237 14.00 8.36 25.79
CA PRO A 237 13.04 9.21 26.50
C PRO A 237 12.97 10.59 25.82
N VAL A 238 12.57 10.63 24.56
CA VAL A 238 12.31 11.92 23.91
C VAL A 238 10.88 12.32 24.24
N SER A 239 10.67 13.60 24.57
CA SER A 239 9.32 14.13 24.77
C SER A 239 8.52 13.92 23.49
N SER A 240 7.72 12.84 23.44
CA SER A 240 6.93 12.43 22.29
C SER A 240 6.03 13.57 21.81
N SER A 241 5.71 14.51 22.72
CA SER A 241 4.96 15.73 22.44
C SER A 241 5.60 16.64 21.37
N THR A 242 6.93 16.75 21.31
CA THR A 242 7.61 17.64 20.33
C THR A 242 7.58 17.05 18.93
N PHE A 243 7.93 15.76 18.81
CA PHE A 243 7.90 15.07 17.51
C PHE A 243 6.49 14.97 16.95
N ILE A 244 5.49 14.66 17.77
CA ILE A 244 4.08 14.61 17.33
C ILE A 244 3.58 15.99 16.90
N LYS A 245 3.97 17.08 17.59
CA LYS A 245 3.65 18.45 17.14
C LYS A 245 4.25 18.76 15.76
N ARG A 246 5.49 18.35 15.53
CA ARG A 246 6.16 18.53 14.23
C ARG A 246 5.51 17.68 13.14
N LEU A 247 5.24 16.40 13.40
CA LEU A 247 4.55 15.49 12.49
C LEU A 247 3.16 16.03 12.10
N LYS A 248 2.37 16.51 13.07
CA LYS A 248 1.09 17.18 12.82
C LYS A 248 1.25 18.40 11.91
N HIS A 249 2.25 19.23 12.15
CA HIS A 249 2.50 20.41 11.33
C HIS A 249 2.86 20.04 9.88
N LEU A 250 3.76 19.06 9.71
CA LEU A 250 4.21 18.61 8.39
C LEU A 250 3.10 17.96 7.58
N THR A 251 2.31 17.08 8.20
CA THR A 251 1.32 16.23 7.51
C THR A 251 -0.09 16.84 7.47
N ARG A 252 -0.33 17.90 8.25
CA ARG A 252 -1.66 18.51 8.47
C ARG A 252 -2.70 17.57 9.09
N LEU A 253 -2.28 16.40 9.60
CA LEU A 253 -3.16 15.44 10.26
C LEU A 253 -3.35 15.79 11.74
N SER A 254 -4.55 15.55 12.27
CA SER A 254 -4.83 15.81 13.69
C SER A 254 -4.08 14.83 14.60
N SER A 255 -3.71 15.27 15.81
CA SER A 255 -3.06 14.40 16.80
C SER A 255 -3.91 13.18 17.17
N THR A 256 -5.24 13.35 17.22
CA THR A 256 -6.19 12.27 17.46
C THR A 256 -6.16 11.22 16.35
N PHE A 257 -6.10 11.66 15.09
CA PHE A 257 -5.99 10.75 13.94
C PHE A 257 -4.64 10.03 13.93
N LEU A 258 -3.54 10.74 14.19
CA LEU A 258 -2.20 10.14 14.29
C LEU A 258 -2.13 9.07 15.39
N ARG A 259 -2.73 9.34 16.55
CA ARG A 259 -2.82 8.36 17.65
C ARG A 259 -3.64 7.15 17.25
N PHE A 260 -4.82 7.35 16.66
CA PHE A 260 -5.67 6.26 16.18
C PHE A 260 -4.95 5.38 15.15
N MET A 261 -4.31 5.99 14.15
CA MET A 261 -3.55 5.24 13.15
C MET A 261 -2.40 4.47 13.79
N ALA A 262 -1.71 5.07 14.75
CA ALA A 262 -0.63 4.41 15.47
C ALA A 262 -1.10 3.16 16.22
N ASP A 263 -2.21 3.28 16.96
CA ASP A 263 -2.83 2.19 17.70
C ASP A 263 -3.34 1.08 16.75
N ALA A 264 -3.94 1.46 15.60
CA ALA A 264 -4.42 0.52 14.60
C ALA A 264 -3.27 -0.27 13.93
N ILE A 265 -2.17 0.40 13.58
CA ILE A 265 -0.97 -0.23 13.02
C ILE A 265 -0.35 -1.19 14.04
N ALA A 266 -0.18 -0.74 15.28
CA ALA A 266 0.34 -1.60 16.35
C ALA A 266 -0.52 -2.85 16.51
N GLN A 267 -1.85 -2.70 16.59
CA GLN A 267 -2.78 -3.81 16.74
C GLN A 267 -2.69 -4.84 15.59
N VAL A 268 -2.64 -4.37 14.34
CA VAL A 268 -2.63 -5.27 13.17
C VAL A 268 -1.31 -6.02 13.06
N ILE A 269 -0.19 -5.37 13.39
CA ILE A 269 1.13 -5.99 13.30
C ILE A 269 1.37 -6.96 14.46
N THR A 270 0.97 -6.62 15.70
CA THR A 270 1.17 -7.53 16.83
C THR A 270 0.28 -8.77 16.75
N LYS A 271 -0.97 -8.64 16.30
CA LYS A 271 -1.86 -9.81 16.10
C LYS A 271 -1.29 -10.82 15.12
N SER A 272 -0.60 -10.36 14.08
CA SER A 272 0.01 -11.27 13.12
C SER A 272 1.21 -12.04 13.64
N ILE A 273 1.83 -11.59 14.74
CA ILE A 273 2.93 -12.32 15.39
C ILE A 273 2.36 -13.49 16.21
N ASP A 274 1.21 -13.29 16.86
CA ASP A 274 0.58 -14.33 17.69
C ASP A 274 -0.13 -15.42 16.85
N ASP A 275 -0.59 -15.09 15.64
CA ASP A 275 -1.26 -16.06 14.74
C ASP A 275 -0.27 -16.92 13.92
N ASP A 276 0.96 -16.47 13.66
CA ASP A 276 1.98 -17.21 12.89
C ASP A 276 2.59 -18.40 13.67
N ASP A 277 2.49 -18.40 15.01
CA ASP A 277 2.90 -19.51 15.89
C ASP A 277 1.81 -20.58 16.09
N SER A 278 0.65 -20.43 15.43
CA SER A 278 -0.46 -21.39 15.53
C SER A 278 -0.49 -22.35 14.32
N GLU A 279 0.38 -23.35 14.34
CA GLU A 279 0.31 -24.51 13.45
C GLU A 279 -1.07 -25.22 13.52
N GLU A 280 -1.62 -25.48 12.33
CA GLU A 280 -2.72 -26.37 11.92
C GLU A 280 -4.01 -26.48 12.77
N PRO A 281 -5.19 -26.20 12.17
CA PRO A 281 -6.41 -26.91 12.52
C PRO A 281 -6.62 -28.10 11.58
N VAL A 282 -6.26 -29.28 12.11
CA VAL A 282 -6.76 -30.61 11.78
C VAL A 282 -8.16 -30.56 11.13
N THR A 283 -8.27 -31.14 9.93
CA THR A 283 -9.52 -31.34 9.19
C THR A 283 -10.61 -31.97 10.08
N LYS A 284 -11.58 -31.17 10.55
CA LYS A 284 -12.81 -31.70 11.15
C LYS A 284 -13.76 -32.15 10.04
N LYS A 285 -13.70 -33.45 9.70
CA LYS A 285 -14.74 -34.13 8.91
C LYS A 285 -16.12 -33.86 9.53
N LYS A 286 -17.01 -33.19 8.76
CA LYS A 286 -18.44 -33.08 9.08
C LYS A 286 -19.06 -34.48 9.16
N LYS A 287 -19.42 -34.91 10.37
CA LYS A 287 -20.29 -36.08 10.59
C LYS A 287 -21.70 -35.69 10.12
N LYS A 288 -22.14 -36.21 8.97
CA LYS A 288 -23.56 -36.15 8.54
C LYS A 288 -24.39 -36.92 9.57
N SER A 289 -25.23 -36.21 10.30
CA SER A 289 -26.35 -36.81 11.03
C SER A 289 -27.45 -37.09 10.01
N SER A 290 -27.61 -38.36 9.66
CA SER A 290 -28.83 -38.89 9.06
C SER A 290 -29.88 -38.95 10.17
N LYS A 291 -31.00 -38.24 10.01
CA LYS A 291 -32.20 -38.54 10.80
C LYS A 291 -32.96 -39.66 10.08
N VAL A 292 -33.18 -40.75 10.82
CA VAL A 292 -34.29 -41.69 10.63
C VAL A 292 -35.49 -41.11 11.38
#